data_AF-A0A8K0QX89-F1
#
_entry.id   AF-A0A8K0QX89-F1
#
_cell.length_a   1.000
_cell.length_b   1.000
_cell.length_c   1.000
_cell.angle_alpha   90.00
_cell.angle_beta   90.00
_cell.angle_gamma   90.00
#
_symmetry.space_group_name_H-M   'P 1'
#
loop_
_entity.id
_entity.type
_entity.pdbx_description
1 polymer ?
#
loop_
_entity_poly.entity_id
_entity_poly.type
_entity_poly.pdbx_seq_one_letter_code
_entity_poly.pdbx_strand_id
1 'polypeptide(L)'
;MIGSVLITGANGSLAINIVKCLLRVYPEMTLLLTVRDESDDNQNTTELRRLIAKHPNTAVSILKLDLNSLDETANFCSQVAEEIESSRLHSL
;
A
#
# COMPACT_ATOMS: atom_id res chain seq x y z
N MET A 1 -14.75 5.38 -8.89
CA MET A 1 -13.92 4.90 -7.75
C MET A 1 -14.64 5.23 -6.47
N ILE A 2 -14.70 4.30 -5.52
CA ILE A 2 -15.40 4.47 -4.23
C ILE A 2 -14.49 5.10 -3.16
N GLY A 3 -13.16 5.02 -3.34
CA GLY A 3 -12.17 5.73 -2.54
C GLY A 3 -10.82 5.03 -2.57
N SER A 4 -9.83 5.63 -1.90
CA SER A 4 -8.48 5.08 -1.75
C SER A 4 -8.11 5.00 -0.28
N VAL A 5 -7.35 3.98 0.11
CA VAL A 5 -6.87 3.80 1.49
C VAL A 5 -5.35 3.72 1.47
N LEU A 6 -4.70 4.60 2.23
CA LEU A 6 -3.26 4.55 2.50
C LEU A 6 -3.03 3.90 3.87
N ILE A 7 -2.25 2.83 3.91
CA ILE A 7 -1.82 2.18 5.16
C ILE A 7 -0.31 2.29 5.26
N THR A 8 0.17 2.88 6.35
CA THR A 8 1.59 2.87 6.67
C THR A 8 1.96 1.66 7.54
N GLY A 9 3.12 1.06 7.28
CA GLY A 9 3.54 -0.17 7.97
C GLY A 9 2.63 -1.36 7.64
N ALA A 10 2.25 -1.49 6.36
CA ALA A 10 1.26 -2.45 5.87
C ALA A 10 1.65 -3.93 6.08
N ASN A 11 2.94 -4.20 6.29
CA ASN A 11 3.48 -5.53 6.60
C ASN A 11 3.52 -5.82 8.12
N GLY A 12 2.96 -4.97 8.97
CA GLY A 12 2.77 -5.26 10.40
C GLY A 12 1.67 -6.29 10.65
N SER A 13 1.73 -7.00 11.78
CA SER A 13 0.76 -8.07 12.12
C SER A 13 -0.70 -7.60 12.15
N LEU A 14 -0.97 -6.43 12.72
CA LEU A 14 -2.29 -5.81 12.71
C LEU A 14 -2.67 -5.36 11.29
N ALA A 15 -1.73 -4.72 10.59
CA ALA A 15 -1.97 -4.17 9.27
C ALA A 15 -2.30 -5.24 8.23
N ILE A 16 -1.61 -6.39 8.24
CA ILE A 16 -1.90 -7.55 7.37
C ILE A 16 -3.36 -8.01 7.53
N ASN A 17 -3.88 -8.04 8.76
CA ASN A 17 -5.28 -8.41 9.01
C ASN A 17 -6.26 -7.34 8.53
N ILE A 18 -5.91 -6.06 8.64
CA ILE A 18 -6.69 -4.95 8.08
C ILE A 18 -6.73 -5.05 6.56
N VAL A 19 -5.57 -5.23 5.90
CA VAL A 19 -5.47 -5.42 4.45
C VAL A 19 -6.33 -6.59 3.99
N LYS A 20 -6.26 -7.73 4.69
CA LYS A 20 -7.10 -8.91 4.41
C LYS A 20 -8.60 -8.59 4.50
N CYS A 21 -9.00 -7.77 5.46
CA CYS A 21 -10.40 -7.34 5.59
C CYS A 21 -10.80 -6.44 4.41
N LEU A 22 -9.99 -5.43 4.09
CA LEU A 22 -10.25 -4.49 2.99
C LEU A 22 -10.35 -5.20 1.64
N LEU A 23 -9.40 -6.09 1.34
CA LEU A 23 -9.41 -6.90 0.11
C LEU A 23 -10.65 -7.79 -0.04
N ARG A 24 -11.27 -8.19 1.08
CA ARG A 24 -12.47 -9.05 1.09
C ARG A 24 -13.76 -8.25 1.06
N VAL A 25 -13.83 -7.16 1.82
CA VAL A 25 -15.08 -6.41 2.08
C VAL A 25 -15.24 -5.23 1.12
N TYR A 26 -14.14 -4.64 0.66
CA TYR A 26 -14.11 -3.46 -0.21
C TYR A 26 -13.17 -3.67 -1.42
N PRO A 27 -13.37 -4.72 -2.23
CA PRO A 27 -12.49 -5.05 -3.36
C PRO A 27 -12.41 -3.95 -4.44
N GLU A 28 -13.33 -3.00 -4.44
CA GLU A 28 -13.40 -1.84 -5.33
C GLU A 28 -12.49 -0.65 -4.94
N MET A 29 -11.94 -0.66 -3.72
CA MET A 29 -11.08 0.43 -3.24
C MET A 29 -9.64 0.23 -3.72
N THR A 30 -8.95 1.34 -3.99
CA THR A 30 -7.51 1.32 -4.26
C THR A 30 -6.74 1.31 -2.95
N LEU A 31 -5.82 0.36 -2.78
CA LEU A 31 -5.00 0.25 -1.58
C LEU A 31 -3.55 0.66 -1.86
N LEU A 32 -3.07 1.67 -1.13
CA LEU A 32 -1.66 2.05 -1.10
C LEU A 32 -1.05 1.54 0.21
N LEU A 33 -0.14 0.58 0.10
CA LEU A 33 0.38 -0.18 1.24
C LEU A 33 1.86 0.12 1.40
N THR A 34 2.24 0.90 2.41
CA THR A 34 3.65 1.26 2.58
C THR A 34 4.41 0.31 3.50
N VAL A 35 5.64 0.00 3.13
CA VAL A 35 6.56 -0.85 3.90
C VAL A 35 7.94 -0.18 3.96
N ARG A 36 8.69 -0.37 5.05
CA ARG A 36 10.06 0.16 5.14
C ARG A 36 11.01 -0.54 4.15
N ASP A 37 10.79 -1.84 3.96
CA ASP A 37 11.63 -2.70 3.14
C ASP A 37 10.73 -3.56 2.25
N GLU A 38 10.84 -3.31 0.95
CA GLU A 38 10.07 -3.99 -0.08
C GLU A 38 10.78 -5.19 -0.70
N SER A 39 12.01 -5.49 -0.23
CA SER A 39 12.81 -6.61 -0.72
C SER A 39 12.13 -7.96 -0.47
N ASP A 40 12.49 -8.94 -1.30
CA ASP A 40 11.97 -10.30 -1.19
C ASP A 40 12.50 -11.06 0.04
N ASP A 41 13.58 -10.57 0.65
CA ASP A 41 14.16 -11.13 1.88
C ASP A 41 13.33 -10.78 3.13
N ASN A 42 12.45 -9.77 3.04
CA ASN A 42 11.57 -9.38 4.12
C ASN A 42 10.34 -10.31 4.20
N GLN A 43 10.36 -11.27 5.14
CA GLN A 43 9.30 -12.27 5.31
C GLN A 43 7.89 -11.66 5.44
N ASN A 44 7.75 -10.53 6.13
CA ASN A 44 6.45 -9.88 6.32
C ASN A 44 5.95 -9.23 5.02
N THR A 45 6.85 -8.63 4.24
CA THR A 45 6.53 -8.10 2.91
C THR A 45 6.18 -9.25 1.96
N THR A 46 6.87 -10.39 2.02
CA THR A 46 6.51 -11.59 1.27
C THR A 46 5.09 -12.09 1.62
N GLU A 47 4.73 -12.11 2.90
CA GLU A 47 3.39 -12.49 3.35
C GLU A 47 2.33 -11.53 2.80
N LEU A 48 2.59 -10.22 2.86
CA LEU A 48 1.71 -9.19 2.30
C LEU A 48 1.50 -9.41 0.79
N ARG A 49 2.57 -9.64 0.02
CA ARG A 49 2.49 -9.97 -1.42
C ARG A 49 1.66 -11.22 -1.68
N ARG A 50 1.85 -12.29 -0.89
CA ARG A 50 1.05 -13.53 -1.00
C ARG A 50 -0.43 -13.32 -0.70
N LEU A 51 -0.75 -12.42 0.23
CA LEU A 51 -2.13 -12.05 0.52
C LEU A 51 -2.77 -11.34 -0.69
N ILE A 52 -2.08 -10.33 -1.23
CA ILE A 52 -2.57 -9.53 -2.37
C ILE A 52 -2.73 -10.38 -3.63
N ALA A 53 -1.82 -11.32 -3.90
CA ALA A 53 -1.89 -12.21 -5.05
C ALA A 53 -3.17 -13.05 -5.12
N LYS A 54 -3.89 -13.22 -3.99
CA LYS A 54 -5.20 -13.90 -3.94
C LYS A 54 -6.36 -13.02 -4.39
N HIS A 55 -6.12 -11.73 -4.63
CA HIS A 55 -7.10 -10.71 -4.98
C HIS A 55 -6.68 -9.94 -6.25
N PRO A 56 -6.54 -10.62 -7.41
CA PRO A 56 -5.96 -10.02 -8.63
C PRO A 56 -6.78 -8.89 -9.25
N ASN A 57 -8.04 -8.73 -8.85
CA ASN A 57 -8.96 -7.71 -9.39
C ASN A 57 -9.01 -6.43 -8.54
N THR A 58 -8.27 -6.35 -7.43
CA THR A 58 -8.21 -5.17 -6.58
C THR A 58 -6.96 -4.35 -6.93
N ALA A 59 -7.11 -3.04 -7.09
CA ALA A 59 -5.99 -2.14 -7.34
C ALA A 59 -5.17 -1.96 -6.05
N VAL A 60 -3.97 -2.54 -6.02
CA VAL A 60 -3.10 -2.53 -4.84
C VAL A 60 -1.67 -2.23 -5.24
N SER A 61 -1.05 -1.29 -4.52
CA SER A 61 0.34 -0.90 -4.70
C SER A 61 1.09 -1.11 -3.38
N ILE A 62 2.25 -1.76 -3.44
CA ILE A 62 3.20 -1.80 -2.32
C ILE A 62 4.27 -0.75 -2.59
N LEU A 63 4.42 0.21 -1.68
CA LEU A 63 5.32 1.34 -1.83
C LEU A 63 6.35 1.34 -0.70
N LYS A 64 7.61 1.61 -1.03
CA LYS A 64 8.64 1.82 0.00
C LYS A 64 8.46 3.18 0.68
N LEU A 65 8.52 3.20 2.00
CA LEU A 65 8.55 4.43 2.81
C LEU A 65 9.26 4.17 4.13
N ASP A 66 10.41 4.83 4.38
CA ASP A 66 10.97 4.89 5.71
C ASP A 66 10.50 6.16 6.45
N LEU A 67 9.57 5.97 7.39
CA LEU A 67 9.04 7.04 8.24
C LEU A 67 10.10 7.66 9.19
N ASN A 68 11.29 7.06 9.32
CA ASN A 68 12.39 7.66 10.04
C ASN A 68 13.10 8.77 9.24
N SER A 69 12.85 8.86 7.93
CA SER A 69 13.41 9.87 7.04
C SER A 69 12.35 10.91 6.70
N LEU A 70 12.57 12.15 7.18
CA LEU A 70 11.68 13.27 6.89
C LEU A 70 11.64 13.58 5.40
N ASP A 71 12.79 13.52 4.74
CA ASP A 71 12.92 13.79 3.30
C ASP A 71 12.16 12.75 2.47
N GLU A 72 12.30 11.45 2.79
CA GLU A 72 11.52 10.40 2.13
C GLU A 72 10.02 10.60 2.35
N THR A 73 9.63 10.96 3.57
CA THR A 73 8.21 11.21 3.91
C THR A 73 7.65 12.41 3.12
N ALA A 74 8.40 13.52 3.03
CA ALA A 74 7.99 14.70 2.28
C ALA A 74 7.88 14.41 0.77
N ASN A 75 8.84 13.67 0.22
CA ASN A 75 8.83 13.26 -1.19
C ASN A 75 7.64 12.33 -1.48
N PHE A 76 7.40 11.34 -0.61
CA PHE A 76 6.26 10.44 -0.73
C PHE A 76 4.92 11.18 -0.71
N CYS A 77 4.74 12.12 0.24
CA CYS A 77 3.53 12.94 0.31
C CYS A 77 3.32 13.77 -0.97
N SER A 78 4.38 14.36 -1.50
CA SER A 78 4.33 15.15 -2.74
C SER A 78 3.95 14.27 -3.94
N GLN A 79 4.55 13.09 -4.06
CA GLN A 79 4.23 12.12 -5.10
C GLN A 79 2.77 11.66 -5.03
N VAL A 80 2.28 11.29 -3.84
CA VAL A 80 0.89 10.87 -3.67
C VAL A 80 -0.08 12.00 -4.00
N ALA A 81 0.23 13.25 -3.60
CA ALA A 81 -0.60 14.41 -3.94
C ALA A 81 -0.68 14.62 -5.45
N GLU A 82 0.44 14.56 -6.17
CA GLU A 82 0.48 14.69 -7.63
C GLU A 82 -0.32 13.57 -8.34
N GLU A 83 -0.23 12.34 -7.84
CA GLU A 83 -0.95 11.19 -8.41
C GLU A 83 -2.47 11.25 -8.13
N ILE A 84 -2.88 11.87 -7.03
CA ILE A 84 -4.29 12.19 -6.76
C ILE A 84 -4.78 13.27 -7.73
N GLU A 85 -4.05 14.38 -7.84
CA GLU A 85 -4.42 15.52 -8.71
C GLU A 85 -4.53 15.09 -10.18
N SER A 86 -3.67 14.18 -10.61
CA SER A 86 -3.65 13.64 -11.96
C SER A 86 -4.59 12.45 -12.19
N SER A 87 -5.33 11.98 -11.18
CA SER A 87 -6.22 10.82 -11.24
C SER A 87 -5.52 9.51 -11.64
N ARG A 88 -4.23 9.38 -11.33
CA ARG A 88 -3.37 8.23 -11.68
C ARG A 88 -2.99 7.36 -10.48
N LEU A 89 -3.60 7.56 -9.32
CA LEU A 89 -3.28 6.82 -8.09
C LEU A 89 -3.28 5.27 -8.22
N HIS A 90 -3.98 4.69 -9.18
CA HIS A 90 -3.99 3.24 -9.45
C HIS A 90 -2.75 2.73 -10.19
N SER A 91 -1.87 3.63 -10.67
CA SER A 91 -0.61 3.30 -11.35
C SER A 91 0.64 3.45 -10.48
N LEU A 92 0.47 3.79 -9.19
CA LEU A 92 1.54 3.75 -8.20
C LEU A 92 2.01 2.34 -7.90
#